data_AF-F4BR87-F1
#
_entry.id   AF-F4BR87-F1
#
_cell.length_a   1.000
_cell.length_b   1.000
_cell.length_c   1.000
_cell.angle_alpha   90.00
_cell.angle_beta   90.00
_cell.angle_gamma   90.00
#
_symmetry.space_group_name_H-M   'P 1'
#
loop_
_entity.id
_entity.type
_entity.pdbx_description
1 polymer ?
#
loop_
_entity_poly.entity_id
_entity_poly.type
_entity_poly.pdbx_seq_one_letter_code
_entity_poly.pdbx_strand_id
1 'polypeptide(L)'
;MFQEALRYINKTIYEPKQLTVEYIQEEKQNSEYGAGVFSLSSKTIRFRVAKITPTKIGQFVAFWEKDSNNKNRPFLSEESPELLVVTTFKNNKEFGQFVFPKEILVEKNILRSPSTTGKWL
;
A
#
# COMPACT_ATOMS: atom_id res chain seq x y z
N MET A 1 -0.43 5.18 13.16
CA MET A 1 -1.18 4.28 12.26
C MET A 1 -0.28 3.33 11.48
N PHE A 2 0.59 3.79 10.55
CA PHE A 2 1.42 2.88 9.75
C PHE A 2 2.32 1.98 10.61
N GLN A 3 3.11 2.58 11.50
CA GLN A 3 4.04 1.84 12.37
C GLN A 3 3.35 0.79 13.24
N GLU A 4 2.19 1.12 13.81
CA GLU A 4 1.43 0.22 14.66
C GLU A 4 0.87 -0.96 13.86
N ALA A 5 0.30 -0.68 12.69
CA ALA A 5 -0.22 -1.71 11.79
C ALA A 5 0.91 -2.62 11.29
N LEU A 6 2.02 -2.05 10.80
CA LEU A 6 3.16 -2.84 10.33
C LEU A 6 3.76 -3.68 11.46
N ARG A 7 3.92 -3.13 12.68
CA ARG A 7 4.41 -3.89 13.84
C ARG A 7 3.51 -5.08 14.17
N TYR A 8 2.19 -4.87 14.18
CA TYR A 8 1.23 -5.94 14.43
C TYR A 8 1.30 -7.04 13.35
N ILE A 9 1.29 -6.65 12.08
CA ILE A 9 1.39 -7.58 10.94
C ILE A 9 2.72 -8.33 10.96
N ASN A 10 3.83 -7.64 11.23
CA ASN A 10 5.15 -8.24 11.30
C ASN A 10 5.20 -9.36 12.34
N LYS A 11 4.72 -9.08 13.56
CA LYS A 11 4.65 -10.06 14.65
C LYS A 11 3.72 -11.23 14.36
N THR A 12 2.64 -11.00 13.62
CA THR A 12 1.58 -11.99 13.41
C THR A 12 1.81 -12.87 12.18
N ILE A 13 2.41 -12.32 11.11
CA ILE A 13 2.54 -13.00 9.81
C ILE A 13 4.00 -13.16 9.40
N TYR A 14 4.79 -12.08 9.39
CA TYR A 14 6.08 -12.07 8.72
C TYR A 14 7.18 -12.76 9.54
N GLU A 15 7.37 -12.35 10.80
CA GLU A 15 8.39 -12.94 11.69
C GLU A 15 8.19 -14.45 11.90
N PRO A 16 6.97 -14.99 12.16
CA PRO A 16 6.76 -16.44 12.30
C PRO A 16 7.10 -17.23 11.02
N LYS A 17 7.12 -16.55 9.87
CA LYS A 17 7.46 -17.12 8.57
C LYS A 17 8.89 -16.81 8.15
N GLN A 18 9.71 -16.26 9.06
CA GLN A 18 11.11 -15.90 8.82
C GLN A 18 11.27 -14.88 7.67
N LEU A 19 10.25 -14.04 7.47
CA LEU A 19 10.31 -12.92 6.53
C LEU A 19 10.80 -11.68 7.29
N THR A 20 11.93 -11.12 6.86
CA THR A 20 12.55 -9.96 7.51
C THR A 20 11.99 -8.67 6.94
N VAL A 21 11.60 -7.72 7.82
CA VAL A 21 11.20 -6.36 7.43
C VAL A 21 12.37 -5.40 7.61
N GLU A 22 12.72 -4.68 6.55
CA GLU A 22 13.85 -3.74 6.53
C GLU A 22 13.47 -2.45 5.78
N TYR A 23 14.33 -1.43 5.87
CA TYR A 23 14.18 -0.15 5.14
C TYR A 23 12.79 0.50 5.30
N ILE A 24 12.24 0.47 6.52
CA ILE A 24 10.91 0.99 6.83
C ILE A 24 10.90 2.51 6.71
N GLN A 25 10.00 3.03 5.88
CA GLN A 25 9.77 4.45 5.71
C GLN A 25 8.27 4.76 5.68
N GLU A 26 7.82 5.58 6.62
CA GLU A 26 6.45 6.09 6.63
C GLU A 26 6.26 7.16 5.55
N GLU A 27 5.12 7.15 4.87
CA GLU A 27 4.77 8.14 3.88
C GLU A 27 3.87 9.21 4.51
N LYS A 28 4.29 10.48 4.43
CA LYS A 28 3.46 11.60 4.89
C LYS A 28 2.18 11.76 4.06
N GLN A 29 2.27 11.48 2.76
CA GLN A 29 1.12 11.45 1.87
C GLN A 29 0.30 10.17 2.11
N ASN A 30 -1.03 10.31 2.11
CA ASN A 30 -1.96 9.24 2.45
C ASN A 30 -1.74 8.62 3.85
N SER A 31 -1.11 9.33 4.79
CA SER A 31 -0.81 8.83 6.15
C SER A 31 -2.06 8.34 6.90
N GLU A 32 -3.21 8.95 6.60
CA GLU A 32 -4.52 8.51 7.07
C GLU A 32 -4.82 7.05 6.74
N TYR A 33 -4.24 6.46 5.71
CA TYR A 33 -4.40 5.07 5.27
C TYR A 33 -3.19 4.22 5.65
N GLY A 34 -2.50 4.54 6.76
CA GLY A 34 -1.33 3.80 7.23
C GLY A 34 -0.27 3.64 6.15
N ALA A 35 0.00 4.71 5.39
CA ALA A 35 0.88 4.69 4.23
C ALA A 35 2.35 4.57 4.62
N GLY A 36 3.03 3.61 4.00
CA GLY A 36 4.47 3.44 4.15
C GLY A 36 5.05 2.50 3.12
N VAL A 37 6.37 2.48 3.01
CA VAL A 37 7.14 1.55 2.18
C VAL A 37 8.15 0.81 3.05
N PHE A 38 8.47 -0.43 2.69
CA PHE A 38 9.51 -1.23 3.33
C PHE A 38 9.94 -2.37 2.41
N SER A 39 11.07 -3.00 2.73
CA SER A 39 11.46 -4.27 2.12
C SER A 39 11.02 -5.43 3.00
N LEU A 40 10.43 -6.45 2.38
CA LEU A 40 10.11 -7.72 3.01
C LEU A 40 10.97 -8.81 2.35
N SER A 41 12.02 -9.23 3.04
CA SER A 41 13.07 -10.06 2.46
C SER A 41 13.65 -9.40 1.20
N SER A 42 13.46 -9.99 0.02
CA SER A 42 13.98 -9.45 -1.25
C SER A 42 12.95 -8.64 -2.05
N LYS A 43 11.76 -8.35 -1.50
CA LYS A 43 10.68 -7.66 -2.20
C LYS A 43 10.39 -6.30 -1.62
N THR A 44 10.20 -5.30 -2.48
CA THR A 44 9.78 -3.95 -2.06
C THR A 44 8.25 -3.86 -1.96
N ILE A 45 7.77 -3.30 -0.85
CA ILE A 45 6.34 -3.21 -0.54
C ILE A 45 5.92 -1.77 -0.34
N ARG A 46 4.81 -1.39 -0.97
CA ARG A 46 4.00 -0.22 -0.61
C ARG A 46 2.81 -0.71 0.20
N PHE A 47 2.71 -0.29 1.45
CA PHE A 47 1.72 -0.76 2.39
C PHE A 47 0.64 0.28 2.64
N ARG A 48 -0.60 -0.19 2.75
CA ARG A 48 -1.77 0.61 3.10
C ARG A 48 -2.67 -0.14 4.06
N VAL A 49 -3.40 0.62 4.88
CA VAL A 49 -4.53 0.16 5.69
C VAL A 49 -5.79 0.75 5.08
N ALA A 50 -6.71 -0.11 4.65
CA ALA A 50 -7.99 0.33 4.12
C ALA A 50 -8.93 0.79 5.24
N LYS A 51 -9.89 1.63 4.88
CA LYS A 51 -10.92 2.17 5.77
C LYS A 51 -12.31 1.80 5.30
N ILE A 52 -13.18 1.51 6.26
CA ILE A 52 -14.62 1.49 6.02
C ILE A 52 -15.11 2.93 6.14
N THR A 53 -15.95 3.35 5.18
CA THR A 53 -16.64 4.64 5.28
C THR A 53 -18.10 4.40 5.65
N PRO A 54 -18.72 5.22 6.51
CA PRO A 54 -20.11 4.99 6.92
C PRO A 54 -21.11 5.00 5.76
N THR A 55 -20.80 5.73 4.70
CA THR A 55 -21.72 6.05 3.61
C THR A 55 -21.57 5.16 2.38
N LYS A 56 -20.53 4.30 2.31
CA LYS A 56 -20.30 3.41 1.18
C LYS A 56 -19.88 2.03 1.64
N ILE A 57 -20.50 1.01 1.05
CA ILE A 57 -20.13 -0.39 1.27
C ILE A 57 -18.75 -0.64 0.67
N GLY A 58 -17.84 -1.22 1.45
CA GLY A 58 -16.53 -1.67 0.99
C GLY A 58 -15.36 -1.13 1.81
N GLN A 59 -14.15 -1.49 1.37
CA GLN A 59 -12.86 -1.08 1.93
C GLN A 59 -12.23 -0.05 1.00
N PHE A 60 -11.96 1.14 1.50
CA PHE A 60 -11.42 2.27 0.74
C PHE A 60 -9.95 2.49 1.08
N VAL A 61 -9.13 2.75 0.07
CA VAL A 61 -7.70 3.04 0.23
C VAL A 61 -7.36 4.23 -0.65
N ALA A 62 -6.36 5.01 -0.26
CA ALA A 62 -5.77 6.02 -1.14
C ALA A 62 -4.43 5.52 -1.70
N PHE A 63 -4.31 5.54 -3.02
CA PHE A 63 -3.13 5.15 -3.76
C PHE A 63 -2.84 6.16 -4.88
N TRP A 64 -2.22 7.27 -4.50
CA TRP A 64 -1.82 8.36 -5.39
C TRP A 64 -0.73 9.20 -4.71
N GLU A 65 0.02 9.97 -5.48
CA GLU A 65 1.01 10.93 -4.98
C GLU A 65 0.71 12.33 -5.51
N LYS A 66 1.44 13.34 -4.99
CA LYS A 66 1.43 14.66 -5.60
C LYS A 66 2.60 14.85 -6.54
N ASP A 67 2.35 15.49 -7.67
CA ASP A 67 3.40 15.97 -8.57
C ASP A 67 4.10 17.23 -8.02
N SER A 68 5.09 17.72 -8.76
CA SER A 68 5.83 18.95 -8.42
C SER A 68 4.96 20.21 -8.38
N ASN A 69 3.78 20.18 -9.00
CA ASN A 69 2.79 21.25 -8.98
C ASN A 69 1.72 21.04 -7.89
N ASN A 70 1.95 20.10 -6.95
CA ASN A 70 1.05 19.78 -5.84
C ASN A 70 -0.31 19.21 -6.30
N LYS A 71 -0.41 18.67 -7.53
CA LYS A 71 -1.60 18.02 -8.06
C LYS A 71 -1.52 16.51 -7.83
N ASN A 72 -2.66 15.89 -7.52
CA ASN A 72 -2.71 14.44 -7.36
C ASN A 72 -2.44 13.78 -8.73
N ARG A 73 -1.47 12.85 -8.78
CA ARG A 73 -1.15 11.97 -9.92
C ARG A 73 -1.08 10.49 -9.46
N PRO A 74 -1.32 9.49 -10.34
CA PRO A 74 -1.05 8.10 -10.00
C PRO A 74 0.47 7.91 -9.91
N PHE A 75 0.89 6.92 -9.12
CA PHE A 75 2.32 6.57 -9.04
C PHE A 75 2.86 6.14 -10.41
N LEU A 76 4.12 6.49 -10.67
CA LEU A 76 4.88 5.98 -11.80
C LEU A 76 5.27 4.51 -11.56
N SER A 77 5.11 3.69 -12.59
CA SER A 77 5.42 2.26 -12.52
C SER A 77 6.91 1.98 -12.28
N GLU A 78 7.77 2.84 -12.80
CA GLU A 78 9.23 2.76 -12.69
C GLU A 78 9.70 3.02 -11.25
N GLU A 79 8.98 3.88 -10.53
CA GLU A 79 9.30 4.33 -9.17
C GLU A 79 8.48 3.57 -8.10
N SER A 80 7.59 2.67 -8.54
CA SER A 80 6.70 1.92 -7.64
C SER A 80 7.37 0.66 -7.10
N PRO A 81 7.14 0.34 -5.81
CA PRO A 81 7.50 -0.96 -5.24
C PRO A 81 6.89 -2.13 -6.03
N GLU A 82 7.50 -3.31 -5.87
CA GLU A 82 7.07 -4.53 -6.56
C GLU A 82 5.67 -4.99 -6.15
N LEU A 83 5.27 -4.72 -4.90
CA LEU A 83 3.97 -5.10 -4.36
C LEU A 83 3.25 -3.90 -3.74
N LEU A 84 1.96 -3.79 -4.03
CA LEU A 84 1.02 -3.04 -3.19
C LEU A 84 0.32 -4.02 -2.24
N VAL A 85 0.46 -3.81 -0.93
CA VAL A 85 -0.22 -4.59 0.09
C VAL A 85 -1.26 -3.74 0.79
N VAL A 86 -2.53 -4.10 0.61
CA VAL A 86 -3.66 -3.44 1.28
C VAL A 86 -4.16 -4.33 2.41
N THR A 87 -3.99 -3.86 3.64
CA THR A 87 -4.43 -4.55 4.85
C THR A 87 -5.80 -4.02 5.27
N THR A 88 -6.72 -4.92 5.55
CA THR A 88 -8.07 -4.59 6.03
C THR A 88 -8.27 -5.20 7.41
N PHE A 89 -8.78 -4.43 8.36
CA PHE A 89 -9.17 -4.92 9.68
C PHE A 89 -10.69 -4.98 9.79
N LYS A 90 -11.23 -6.14 10.18
CA LYS A 90 -12.64 -6.28 10.56
C LYS A 90 -12.84 -5.87 12.02
N ASN A 91 -11.86 -6.19 12.87
CA ASN A 91 -11.74 -5.76 14.26
C ASN A 91 -10.27 -5.90 14.71
N ASN A 92 -10.01 -5.79 16.01
CA ASN A 92 -8.65 -5.85 16.57
C ASN A 92 -7.99 -7.24 16.49
N LYS A 93 -8.69 -8.28 16.04
CA LYS A 93 -8.21 -9.67 15.96
C LYS A 93 -8.31 -10.27 14.56
N GLU A 94 -9.34 -9.88 13.81
CA GLU A 94 -9.61 -10.37 12.46
C GLU A 94 -9.17 -9.33 11.42
N PHE A 95 -8.28 -9.75 10.53
CA PHE A 95 -7.77 -8.93 9.43
C PHE A 95 -7.43 -9.79 8.21
N GLY A 96 -7.23 -9.14 7.07
CA GLY A 96 -6.81 -9.75 5.83
C GLY A 96 -5.90 -8.83 5.03
N GLN A 97 -5.17 -9.40 4.06
CA GLN A 97 -4.29 -8.65 3.16
C GLN A 97 -4.60 -9.01 1.70
N PHE A 98 -4.73 -7.98 0.88
CA PHE A 98 -4.68 -8.10 -0.57
C PHE A 98 -3.29 -7.71 -1.05
N VAL A 99 -2.68 -8.58 -1.85
CA VAL A 99 -1.33 -8.38 -2.37
C VAL A 99 -1.43 -8.26 -3.89
N PHE A 100 -1.09 -7.10 -4.41
CA PHE A 100 -1.16 -6.80 -5.84
C PHE A 100 0.26 -6.65 -6.40
N PRO A 101 0.69 -7.54 -7.32
CA PRO A 101 1.91 -7.34 -8.08
C PRO A 101 1.83 -6.07 -8.94
N LYS A 102 2.95 -5.38 -9.05
CA LYS A 102 3.08 -4.16 -9.86
C LYS A 102 2.60 -4.35 -11.29
N GLU A 103 2.85 -5.51 -11.88
CA GLU A 103 2.49 -5.84 -13.26
C GLU A 103 0.98 -5.78 -13.47
N ILE A 104 0.20 -6.30 -12.50
CA ILE A 104 -1.26 -6.23 -12.52
C ILE A 104 -1.74 -4.78 -12.35
N LEU A 105 -1.06 -3.97 -11.52
CA LEU A 105 -1.42 -2.56 -11.36
C LEU A 105 -1.18 -1.76 -12.64
N VAL A 106 -0.17 -2.09 -13.44
CA VAL A 106 0.05 -1.51 -14.77
C VAL A 106 -1.02 -1.99 -15.74
N GLU A 107 -1.28 -3.31 -15.80
CA GLU A 107 -2.31 -3.89 -16.69
C GLU A 107 -3.69 -3.28 -16.45
N LYS A 108 -4.06 -3.05 -15.19
CA LYS A 108 -5.34 -2.41 -14.82
C LYS A 108 -5.32 -0.89 -14.92
N ASN A 109 -4.25 -0.29 -15.45
CA ASN A 109 -4.05 1.16 -15.59
C ASN A 109 -4.16 1.90 -14.26
N ILE A 110 -3.77 1.29 -13.13
CA ILE A 110 -3.69 1.96 -11.83
C ILE A 110 -2.40 2.78 -11.79
N LEU A 111 -1.28 2.15 -12.15
CA LEU A 111 0.00 2.84 -12.29
C LEU A 111 0.11 3.56 -13.64
N ARG A 112 0.80 4.71 -13.62
CA ARG A 112 1.20 5.44 -14.81
C ARG A 112 2.47 4.84 -15.39
N SER A 113 2.54 4.72 -16.71
CA SER A 113 3.70 4.25 -17.47
C SER A 113 3.79 5.06 -18.78
N PRO A 114 4.85 4.93 -19.59
CA PRO A 114 4.90 5.54 -20.93
C PRO A 114 3.69 5.19 -21.81
N SER A 115 3.08 4.02 -21.59
CA SER A 115 1.91 3.53 -22.32
C SER A 115 0.56 3.79 -21.63
N THR A 116 0.53 4.25 -20.38
CA THR A 116 -0.72 4.36 -19.58
C THR A 116 -0.77 5.66 -18.77
N THR A 117 -1.90 6.36 -18.77
CA THR A 117 -2.08 7.57 -17.96
C THR A 117 -2.19 7.28 -16.46
N GLY A 118 -2.57 6.06 -16.09
CA GLY A 118 -2.82 5.63 -14.70
C GLY A 118 -4.18 6.10 -14.18
N LYS A 119 -4.60 5.55 -13.03
CA LYS A 119 -5.86 5.85 -12.35
C LYS A 119 -5.65 5.78 -10.84
N TRP A 120 -6.29 6.70 -10.13
CA TRP A 120 -6.31 6.73 -8.67
C TRP A 120 -7.15 5.58 -8.13
N LEU A 121 -6.66 4.94 -7.08
CA LEU A 121 -7.51 4.22 -6.11
C LEU A 121 -7.69 5.09 -4.87
#